data_AF-A0A7M2WR64-F1
#
_entry.id   AF-A0A7M2WR64-F1
#
_cell.length_a   1.000
_cell.length_b   1.000
_cell.length_c   1.000
_cell.angle_alpha   90.00
_cell.angle_beta   90.00
_cell.angle_gamma   90.00
#
_symmetry.space_group_name_H-M   'P 1'
#
loop_
_entity.id
_entity.type
_entity.pdbx_description
1 polymer ?
#
loop_
_entity_poly.entity_id
_entity_poly.type
_entity_poly.pdbx_seq_one_letter_code
_entity_poly.pdbx_strand_id
1 'polypeptide(L)'
;MMTRNILAALALGSAFAFSGVSFAADKDAKPAEAKSVKLVKPWADLKTLSDDQKSKIDAIHKKALAEINAIEKKEKEDITALLTDANKAEMKDLAEAKKKEAAGKKPAADKKPEAKPDAK
;
A
#
# COMPACT_ATOMS: atom_id res chain seq x y z
N MET A 1 -9.21 67.58 13.80
CA MET A 1 -8.59 66.73 14.84
C MET A 1 -7.25 66.23 14.31
N MET A 2 -6.23 66.35 15.16
CA MET A 2 -4.78 66.31 14.87
C MET A 2 -4.22 64.95 14.39
N THR A 3 -3.24 65.07 13.49
CA THR A 3 -1.98 64.31 13.29
C THR A 3 -1.57 63.10 14.17
N ARG A 4 -1.09 62.07 13.45
CA ARG A 4 0.24 61.37 13.50
C ARG A 4 0.52 60.21 14.50
N ASN A 5 1.05 59.15 13.85
CA ASN A 5 2.19 58.28 14.20
C ASN A 5 2.11 57.37 15.43
N ILE A 6 2.53 56.10 15.28
CA ILE A 6 3.72 55.51 15.92
C ILE A 6 4.05 54.14 15.29
N LEU A 7 5.31 54.03 14.83
CA LEU A 7 6.07 52.80 14.58
C LEU A 7 6.50 52.20 15.93
N ALA A 8 6.38 50.89 16.14
CA ALA A 8 7.22 50.08 17.05
C ALA A 8 7.04 48.59 16.65
N ALA A 9 7.99 47.88 16.05
CA ALA A 9 9.30 47.44 16.57
C ALA A 9 9.20 46.76 17.95
N LEU A 10 9.27 45.43 18.03
CA LEU A 10 10.42 44.71 18.63
C LEU A 10 10.19 43.19 18.63
N ALA A 11 11.26 42.46 18.36
CA ALA A 11 11.39 41.02 18.46
C ALA A 11 11.46 40.51 19.92
N LEU A 12 11.04 39.25 20.14
CA LEU A 12 11.45 38.37 21.24
C LEU A 12 11.12 36.94 20.75
N GLY A 13 12.04 36.03 20.50
CA GLY A 13 13.15 35.63 21.36
C GLY A 13 12.70 34.47 22.24
N SER A 14 12.73 33.23 21.74
CA SER A 14 12.60 32.01 22.56
C SER A 14 13.31 30.85 21.88
N ALA A 15 14.62 30.74 22.12
CA ALA A 15 15.38 29.52 21.89
C ALA A 15 15.04 28.55 23.04
N PHE A 16 14.29 27.50 22.73
CA PHE A 16 13.95 26.44 23.68
C PHE A 16 15.19 25.56 23.85
N ALA A 17 15.83 25.64 25.02
CA ALA A 17 16.94 24.76 25.39
C ALA A 17 16.40 23.34 25.64
N PHE A 18 16.66 22.42 24.71
CA PHE A 18 16.36 20.99 24.87
C PHE A 18 17.40 20.35 25.79
N SER A 19 17.09 20.28 27.09
CA SER A 19 17.76 19.38 28.04
C SER A 19 17.12 18.00 27.96
N GLY A 20 17.94 16.98 27.71
CA GLY A 20 17.60 15.58 27.98
C GLY A 20 18.04 14.62 26.89
N VAL A 21 19.04 13.77 27.16
CA VAL A 21 18.76 12.40 27.61
C VAL A 21 20.09 11.73 28.00
N SER A 22 20.17 11.22 29.23
CA SER A 22 21.22 10.27 29.61
C SER A 22 20.89 8.93 28.96
N PHE A 23 21.78 8.44 28.11
CA PHE A 23 21.64 7.14 27.45
C PHE A 23 22.00 6.03 28.44
N ALA A 24 20.99 5.44 29.08
CA ALA A 24 21.11 4.18 29.79
C ALA A 24 20.24 3.14 29.07
N ALA A 25 20.87 2.24 28.32
CA ALA A 25 20.26 0.99 27.88
C ALA A 25 21.33 0.08 27.24
N ASP A 26 22.12 -0.58 28.09
CA ASP A 26 22.77 -1.83 27.70
C ASP A 26 21.87 -2.97 28.20
N LYS A 27 20.99 -3.42 27.31
CA LYS A 27 20.28 -4.69 27.45
C LYS A 27 20.39 -5.38 26.11
N ASP A 28 21.22 -6.41 26.06
CA ASP A 28 21.27 -7.47 25.06
C ASP A 28 19.85 -7.95 24.72
N ALA A 29 19.27 -7.30 23.72
CA ALA A 29 18.10 -7.81 23.02
C ALA A 29 18.63 -8.76 21.95
N LYS A 30 18.45 -10.07 22.19
CA LYS A 30 18.58 -11.12 21.17
C LYS A 30 18.01 -10.60 19.84
N PRO A 31 18.77 -10.62 18.72
CA PRO A 31 18.29 -10.08 17.46
C PRO A 31 17.01 -10.81 17.09
N ALA A 32 15.89 -10.10 17.13
CA ALA A 32 14.66 -10.58 16.54
C ALA A 32 14.95 -10.81 15.06
N GLU A 33 14.80 -12.05 14.58
CA GLU A 33 14.93 -12.37 13.17
C GLU A 33 14.07 -11.37 12.37
N ALA A 34 14.74 -10.52 11.61
CA ALA A 34 14.08 -9.50 10.82
C ALA A 34 13.15 -10.22 9.84
N LYS A 35 11.85 -10.01 9.98
CA LYS A 35 10.85 -10.58 9.08
C LYS A 35 11.23 -10.21 7.65
N SER A 36 11.44 -11.22 6.80
CA SER A 36 11.81 -11.00 5.41
C SER A 36 10.73 -10.16 4.71
N VAL A 37 11.07 -8.94 4.32
CA VAL A 37 10.19 -8.03 3.59
C VAL A 37 9.99 -8.58 2.18
N LYS A 38 8.73 -8.91 1.82
CA LYS A 38 8.37 -9.36 0.48
C LYS A 38 8.27 -8.15 -0.45
N LEU A 39 9.28 -7.97 -1.29
CA LEU A 39 9.29 -6.93 -2.31
C LEU A 39 8.46 -7.31 -3.53
N VAL A 40 8.03 -6.30 -4.28
CA VAL A 40 7.44 -6.47 -5.61
C VAL A 40 8.51 -6.58 -6.69
N LYS A 41 8.17 -7.16 -7.85
CA LYS A 41 9.06 -7.25 -9.01
C LYS A 41 9.27 -5.86 -9.62
N PRO A 42 10.47 -5.57 -10.18
CA PRO A 42 11.65 -6.43 -10.29
C PRO A 42 12.55 -6.46 -9.03
N TRP A 43 12.27 -5.63 -8.03
CA TRP A 43 13.14 -5.47 -6.85
C TRP A 43 13.28 -6.74 -6.00
N ALA A 44 12.28 -7.62 -6.02
CA ALA A 44 12.33 -8.94 -5.37
C ALA A 44 13.44 -9.87 -5.92
N ASP A 45 13.90 -9.65 -7.15
CA ASP A 45 14.93 -10.48 -7.78
C ASP A 45 16.35 -10.01 -7.47
N LEU A 46 16.49 -8.82 -6.86
CA LEU A 46 17.77 -8.23 -6.53
C LEU A 46 18.33 -8.88 -5.26
N LYS A 47 19.39 -9.68 -5.42
CA LYS A 47 20.07 -10.39 -4.31
C LYS A 47 21.00 -9.50 -3.48
N THR A 48 21.34 -8.32 -3.98
CA THR A 48 22.35 -7.42 -3.41
C THR A 48 21.78 -6.35 -2.48
N LEU A 49 20.45 -6.30 -2.31
CA LEU A 49 19.81 -5.31 -1.44
C LEU A 49 20.01 -5.66 0.04
N SER A 50 20.44 -4.67 0.83
CA SER A 50 20.44 -4.78 2.29
C SER A 50 19.04 -4.76 2.87
N ASP A 51 18.86 -5.21 4.11
CA ASP A 51 17.55 -5.25 4.74
C ASP A 51 16.96 -3.85 4.97
N ASP A 52 17.80 -2.85 5.25
CA ASP A 52 17.41 -1.44 5.31
C ASP A 52 16.89 -0.93 3.96
N GLN A 53 17.54 -1.32 2.85
CA GLN A 53 17.08 -0.96 1.52
C GLN A 53 15.74 -1.62 1.20
N LYS A 54 15.58 -2.91 1.51
CA LYS A 54 14.31 -3.63 1.33
C LYS A 54 13.18 -2.96 2.12
N SER A 55 13.43 -2.59 3.38
CA SER A 55 12.46 -1.90 4.23
C SER A 55 12.03 -0.55 3.65
N LYS A 56 12.98 0.25 3.16
CA LYS A 56 12.69 1.53 2.50
C LYS A 56 11.90 1.36 1.20
N ILE A 57 12.26 0.37 0.38
CA ILE A 57 11.54 0.08 -0.87
C ILE A 57 10.09 -0.31 -0.58
N ASP A 58 9.85 -1.18 0.41
CA ASP A 58 8.50 -1.58 0.81
C ASP A 58 7.69 -0.40 1.36
N ALA A 59 8.30 0.47 2.18
CA ALA A 59 7.63 1.67 2.67
C ALA A 59 7.20 2.62 1.53
N ILE A 60 8.09 2.84 0.55
CA ILE A 60 7.78 3.63 -0.65
C ILE A 60 6.64 2.98 -1.44
N HIS A 61 6.72 1.66 -1.65
CA HIS A 61 5.71 0.93 -2.40
C HIS A 61 4.33 1.01 -1.74
N LYS A 62 4.24 0.82 -0.41
CA LYS A 62 3.00 0.94 0.36
C LYS A 62 2.39 2.33 0.26
N LYS A 63 3.22 3.38 0.36
CA LYS A 63 2.77 4.76 0.20
C LYS A 63 2.21 5.00 -1.21
N ALA A 64 2.95 4.58 -2.24
CA ALA A 64 2.50 4.71 -3.62
C ALA A 64 1.21 3.95 -3.89
N LEU A 65 1.05 2.73 -3.37
CA LEU A 65 -0.20 1.97 -3.48
C LEU A 65 -1.38 2.69 -2.83
N ALA A 66 -1.18 3.30 -1.66
CA ALA A 66 -2.25 4.06 -1.01
C ALA A 66 -2.69 5.25 -1.86
N GLU A 67 -1.75 5.97 -2.48
CA GLU A 67 -2.02 7.09 -3.37
C GLU A 67 -2.72 6.64 -4.66
N ILE A 68 -2.25 5.56 -5.30
CA ILE A 68 -2.88 4.96 -6.48
C ILE A 68 -4.31 4.55 -6.17
N ASN A 69 -4.54 3.83 -5.08
CA ASN A 69 -5.88 3.40 -4.67
C ASN A 69 -6.81 4.59 -4.41
N ALA A 70 -6.30 5.68 -3.84
CA ALA A 70 -7.07 6.89 -3.62
C ALA A 70 -7.48 7.55 -4.94
N ILE A 71 -6.55 7.62 -5.90
CA ILE A 71 -6.81 8.15 -7.25
C ILE A 71 -7.84 7.27 -7.97
N GLU A 72 -7.63 5.96 -8.02
CA GLU A 72 -8.55 5.03 -8.66
C GLU A 72 -9.96 5.06 -8.04
N LYS A 73 -10.04 5.21 -6.71
CA LYS A 73 -11.32 5.34 -6.03
C LYS A 73 -12.03 6.62 -6.46
N LYS A 74 -11.31 7.74 -6.47
CA LYS A 74 -11.85 9.03 -6.91
C LYS A 74 -12.30 8.98 -8.37
N GLU A 75 -11.49 8.41 -9.26
CA GLU A 75 -11.84 8.22 -10.66
C GLU A 75 -13.14 7.42 -10.80
N LYS A 76 -13.26 6.29 -10.09
CA LYS A 76 -14.48 5.47 -10.08
C LYS A 76 -15.69 6.24 -9.58
N GLU A 77 -15.54 7.05 -8.52
CA GLU A 77 -16.61 7.89 -7.98
C GLU A 77 -17.05 8.95 -9.01
N ASP A 78 -16.10 9.68 -9.58
CA ASP A 78 -16.35 10.74 -10.57
C ASP A 78 -17.02 10.16 -11.84
N ILE A 79 -16.56 9.01 -12.34
CA ILE A 79 -17.19 8.31 -13.47
C ILE A 79 -18.61 7.86 -13.10
N THR A 80 -18.80 7.25 -11.93
CA THR A 80 -20.11 6.74 -11.49
C THR A 80 -21.11 7.87 -11.27
N ALA A 81 -20.66 9.06 -10.91
CA ALA A 81 -21.50 10.25 -10.78
C ALA A 81 -22.08 10.70 -12.13
N LEU A 82 -21.39 10.44 -13.24
CA LEU A 82 -21.87 10.74 -14.59
C LEU A 82 -22.84 9.67 -15.15
N LEU A 83 -22.89 8.49 -14.52
CA LEU A 83 -23.75 7.40 -14.98
C LEU A 83 -25.21 7.62 -14.54
N THR A 84 -26.12 7.38 -15.49
CA THR A 84 -27.55 7.28 -15.22
C THR A 84 -27.88 6.02 -14.41
N ASP A 85 -29.05 5.97 -13.79
CA ASP A 85 -29.47 4.81 -13.00
C ASP A 85 -29.64 3.55 -13.85
N ALA A 86 -29.99 3.70 -15.13
CA ALA A 86 -30.01 2.61 -16.10
C ALA A 86 -28.60 2.02 -16.32
N ASN A 87 -27.59 2.86 -16.54
CA ASN A 87 -26.21 2.41 -16.74
C ASN A 87 -25.63 1.74 -15.48
N LYS A 88 -26.04 2.19 -14.28
CA LYS A 88 -25.63 1.56 -13.01
C LYS A 88 -26.27 0.18 -12.82
N ALA A 89 -27.46 -0.06 -13.34
CA ALA A 89 -28.09 -1.38 -13.34
C ALA A 89 -27.31 -2.35 -14.25
N GLU A 90 -26.96 -1.92 -15.47
CA GLU A 90 -26.14 -2.71 -16.39
C GLU A 90 -24.77 -3.10 -15.80
N MET A 91 -24.13 -2.19 -15.06
CA MET A 91 -22.88 -2.47 -14.34
C MET A 91 -23.02 -3.61 -13.30
N LYS A 92 -24.16 -3.71 -12.61
CA LYS A 92 -24.42 -4.80 -11.65
C LYS A 92 -24.64 -6.12 -12.37
N ASP A 93 -25.40 -6.10 -13.47
CA ASP A 93 -25.66 -7.29 -14.28
C ASP A 93 -24.37 -7.84 -14.90
N LEU A 94 -23.50 -6.96 -15.40
CA LEU A 94 -22.16 -7.32 -15.88
C LEU A 94 -21.26 -7.89 -14.77
N ALA A 95 -21.33 -7.33 -13.56
CA ALA A 95 -20.56 -7.84 -12.42
C ALA A 95 -21.03 -9.24 -11.99
N GLU A 96 -22.34 -9.50 -12.02
CA GLU A 96 -22.91 -10.82 -11.74
C GLU A 96 -22.60 -11.84 -12.83
N ALA A 97 -22.67 -11.45 -14.10
CA ALA A 97 -22.30 -12.30 -15.22
C ALA A 97 -20.83 -12.74 -15.12
N LYS A 98 -19.91 -11.79 -14.87
CA LYS A 98 -18.49 -12.10 -14.67
C LYS A 98 -18.23 -13.03 -13.47
N LYS A 99 -18.99 -12.87 -12.37
CA LYS A 99 -18.89 -13.78 -11.22
C LYS A 99 -19.35 -15.20 -11.57
N LYS A 100 -20.43 -15.35 -12.34
CA LYS A 100 -20.96 -16.65 -12.77
C LYS A 100 -20.00 -17.35 -13.74
N GLU A 101 -19.39 -16.62 -14.67
CA GLU A 101 -18.36 -17.17 -15.58
C GLU A 101 -17.09 -17.60 -14.85
N ALA A 102 -16.63 -16.84 -13.84
CA ALA A 102 -15.48 -17.22 -13.02
C ALA A 102 -15.75 -18.47 -12.17
N ALA A 103 -16.99 -18.67 -11.70
CA ALA A 103 -17.38 -19.86 -10.96
C ALA A 103 -17.53 -21.11 -11.84
N GLY A 104 -17.89 -20.93 -13.12
CA GLY A 104 -18.05 -22.03 -14.10
C GLY A 104 -16.74 -22.59 -14.65
N LYS A 105 -15.62 -21.86 -14.57
CA LYS A 105 -14.28 -22.29 -15.03
C LYS A 105 -13.42 -22.93 -13.93
N LYS A 106 -13.99 -23.78 -13.07
CA LYS A 106 -13.16 -24.72 -12.29
C LYS A 106 -12.74 -25.88 -13.21
N PRO A 107 -11.45 -26.07 -13.52
CA PRO A 107 -11.02 -27.23 -14.29
C PRO A 107 -11.21 -28.49 -13.45
N ALA A 108 -11.85 -29.49 -14.05
CA ALA A 108 -11.80 -30.87 -13.62
C ALA A 108 -10.35 -31.38 -13.75
N ALA A 109 -9.51 -31.06 -12.77
CA ALA A 109 -8.19 -31.63 -12.60
C ALA A 109 -8.26 -32.84 -11.65
N ASP A 110 -9.22 -33.72 -11.87
CA ASP A 110 -9.33 -35.02 -11.19
C ASP A 110 -9.99 -36.01 -12.16
N LYS A 111 -9.21 -36.50 -13.11
CA LYS A 111 -9.39 -37.78 -13.81
C LYS A 111 -8.17 -38.00 -14.71
N LYS A 112 -7.05 -38.34 -14.08
CA LYS A 112 -6.06 -39.22 -14.70
C LYS A 112 -6.57 -40.65 -14.50
N PRO A 113 -7.17 -41.31 -15.50
CA PRO A 113 -7.42 -42.74 -15.40
C PRO A 113 -6.07 -43.46 -15.42
N GLU A 114 -5.82 -44.21 -14.35
CA GLU A 114 -4.81 -45.26 -14.32
C GLU A 114 -5.08 -46.23 -15.48
N ALA A 115 -4.20 -46.22 -16.48
CA ALA A 115 -4.14 -47.24 -17.51
C ALA A 115 -3.13 -48.31 -17.08
N LYS A 116 -3.65 -49.28 -16.31
CA LYS A 116 -3.41 -50.73 -16.28
C LYS A 116 -2.00 -51.37 -16.27
N PRO A 117 -1.92 -52.59 -15.70
CA PRO A 117 -0.72 -53.32 -15.31
C PRO A 117 -0.26 -54.32 -16.39
N ASP A 118 0.70 -55.17 -16.02
CA ASP A 118 1.13 -56.42 -16.67
C ASP A 118 2.30 -56.30 -17.68
N ALA A 119 3.52 -56.44 -17.14
CA ALA A 119 4.69 -56.87 -17.89
C ALA A 119 4.87 -58.38 -17.72
N LYS A 120 5.04 -59.04 -18.86
CA LYS A 120 5.26 -60.49 -19.06
C LYS A 120 6.62 -60.96 -18.58
#